data_AF-A0AA38M7Y7-F1
#
_entry.id   AF-A0AA38M7Y7-F1
#
_cell.length_a   1.000
_cell.length_b   1.000
_cell.length_c   1.000
_cell.angle_alpha   90.00
_cell.angle_beta   90.00
_cell.angle_gamma   90.00
#
_symmetry.space_group_name_H-M   'P 1'
#
loop_
_entity.id
_entity.type
_entity.pdbx_description
1 polymer ?
#
loop_
_entity_poly.entity_id
_entity_poly.type
_entity_poly.pdbx_seq_one_letter_code
_entity_poly.pdbx_strand_id
1 'polypeptide(L)'
;MRQKQMEDDEIKIIILSLEGEDPLEMCRWSGRGHVMNNCVLFRFNPYVDSEDPQLVIPKELREDVLAQYHNSPTASKELFKRSLQNFTSQI
;
A
#
# COMPACT_ATOMS: atom_id res chain seq x y z
N MET A 1 -8.55 -4.57 -2.71
CA MET A 1 -7.62 -3.60 -2.07
C MET A 1 -8.00 -2.15 -2.35
N ARG A 2 -8.15 -1.71 -3.62
CA ARG A 2 -8.56 -0.34 -3.96
C ARG A 2 -9.79 0.15 -3.17
N GLN A 3 -10.86 -0.65 -3.11
CA GLN A 3 -12.07 -0.28 -2.37
C GLN A 3 -11.77 0.07 -0.91
N LYS A 4 -11.05 -0.81 -0.21
CA LYS A 4 -10.63 -0.59 1.19
C LYS A 4 -9.71 0.62 1.36
N GLN A 5 -8.88 0.92 0.37
CA GLN A 5 -8.07 2.14 0.38
C GLN A 5 -8.90 3.42 0.16
N MET A 6 -10.00 3.33 -0.59
CA MET A 6 -10.92 4.45 -0.82
C MET A 6 -11.89 4.68 0.34
N GLU A 7 -12.04 3.70 1.24
CA GLU A 7 -12.80 3.82 2.50
C GLU A 7 -12.01 4.62 3.56
N ASP A 8 -10.68 4.63 3.46
CA ASP A 8 -9.80 5.42 4.33
C ASP A 8 -9.64 6.84 3.77
N ASP A 9 -10.15 7.85 4.48
CA ASP A 9 -10.14 9.24 4.03
C ASP A 9 -8.74 9.79 3.75
N GLU A 10 -7.73 9.42 4.55
CA GLU A 10 -6.36 9.89 4.35
C GLU A 10 -5.76 9.30 3.07
N ILE A 11 -5.93 8.00 2.86
CA ILE A 11 -5.43 7.31 1.65
C ILE A 11 -6.19 7.78 0.41
N LYS A 12 -7.51 7.95 0.54
CA LYS A 12 -8.38 8.44 -0.53
C LYS A 12 -7.92 9.80 -1.04
N ILE A 13 -7.57 10.74 -0.16
CA ILE A 13 -7.04 12.06 -0.58
C ILE A 13 -5.78 11.88 -1.42
N ILE A 14 -4.84 11.02 -0.99
CA ILE A 14 -3.60 10.79 -1.73
C ILE A 14 -3.88 10.18 -3.10
N ILE A 15 -4.77 9.19 -3.17
CA ILE A 15 -5.18 8.56 -4.44
C ILE A 15 -5.79 9.59 -5.37
N LEU A 16 -6.74 10.40 -4.89
CA LEU A 16 -7.38 11.45 -5.69
C LEU A 16 -6.39 12.53 -6.14
N SER A 17 -5.43 12.90 -5.31
CA SER A 17 -4.35 13.84 -5.68
C SER A 17 -3.41 13.26 -6.75
N LEU A 18 -3.15 11.95 -6.74
CA LEU A 18 -2.31 11.27 -7.73
C LEU A 18 -3.04 10.95 -9.04
N GLU A 19 -4.35 10.68 -8.98
CA GLU A 19 -5.20 10.46 -10.17
C GLU A 19 -5.72 11.77 -10.77
N GLY A 20 -5.61 12.89 -10.05
CA GLY A 20 -6.01 14.21 -10.50
C GLY A 20 -5.08 14.81 -11.56
N GLU A 21 -5.48 15.95 -12.11
CA GLU A 21 -4.74 16.65 -13.16
C GLU A 21 -3.72 17.66 -12.62
N ASP A 22 -3.60 17.81 -11.28
CA ASP A 22 -2.67 18.75 -10.67
C ASP A 22 -1.25 18.15 -10.58
N PRO A 23 -0.30 18.61 -11.42
CA PRO A 23 1.03 18.02 -11.47
C PRO A 23 1.86 18.35 -10.22
N LEU A 24 1.52 19.42 -9.49
CA LEU A 24 2.22 19.82 -8.28
C LEU A 24 1.92 18.85 -7.13
N GLU A 25 0.65 18.51 -6.94
CA GLU A 25 0.22 17.51 -5.98
C GLU A 25 0.75 16.12 -6.35
N MET A 26 0.71 15.75 -7.63
CA MET A 26 1.31 14.50 -8.09
C MET A 26 2.81 14.45 -7.73
N CYS A 27 3.57 15.49 -8.06
CA CYS A 27 4.99 15.57 -7.76
C CYS A 27 5.27 15.57 -6.25
N ARG A 28 4.42 16.22 -5.44
CA ARG A 28 4.51 16.25 -3.98
C ARG A 28 4.36 14.86 -3.36
N TRP A 29 3.37 14.09 -3.82
CA TRP A 29 3.10 12.75 -3.29
C TRP A 29 4.13 11.73 -3.79
N SER A 30 4.50 11.79 -5.08
CA SER A 30 5.57 10.96 -5.64
C SER A 30 6.93 11.26 -5.02
N GLY A 31 7.26 12.52 -4.73
CA GLY A 31 8.48 12.91 -4.01
C GLY A 31 8.53 12.38 -2.57
N ARG A 32 7.38 12.07 -1.97
CA ARG A 32 7.27 11.39 -0.66
C ARG A 32 7.30 9.86 -0.76
N GLY A 33 7.51 9.34 -1.97
CA GLY A 33 7.58 7.91 -2.27
C GLY A 33 6.23 7.26 -2.55
N HIS A 34 5.14 8.01 -2.71
CA HIS A 34 3.84 7.41 -3.03
C HIS A 34 3.72 7.15 -4.54
N VAL A 35 3.31 5.93 -4.88
CA VAL A 35 3.18 5.50 -6.28
C VAL A 35 1.87 4.75 -6.45
N MET A 36 1.22 4.96 -7.59
CA MET A 36 0.04 4.20 -7.99
C MET A 36 0.46 3.04 -8.88
N ASN A 37 -0.04 1.85 -8.59
CA ASN A 37 0.09 0.69 -9.46
C ASN A 37 -1.26 -0.03 -9.53
N ASN A 38 -1.77 -0.25 -10.75
CA ASN A 38 -3.09 -0.82 -10.99
C ASN A 38 -4.19 -0.24 -10.07
N CYS A 39 -4.25 1.10 -9.99
CA CYS A 39 -5.30 1.79 -9.21
C CYS A 39 -5.20 1.55 -7.68
N VAL A 40 -4.07 1.04 -7.18
CA VAL A 40 -3.78 0.80 -5.76
C VAL A 40 -2.56 1.62 -5.34
N LEU A 41 -2.61 2.18 -4.14
CA LEU A 41 -1.54 3.01 -3.58
C LEU A 41 -0.45 2.17 -2.93
N PHE A 42 0.80 2.46 -3.30
CA PHE A 42 2.00 1.90 -2.69
C PHE A 42 2.94 3.02 -2.25
N ARG A 43 3.90 2.68 -1.39
CA ARG A 43 4.92 3.58 -0.87
C ARG A 43 6.30 2.96 -0.94
N PHE A 44 7.23 3.66 -1.59
CA PHE A 44 8.65 3.36 -1.52
C PHE A 44 9.22 3.73 -0.15
N ASN A 45 10.00 2.82 0.42
CA ASN A 45 10.71 3.04 1.66
C ASN A 45 12.21 3.16 1.37
N PRO A 46 12.80 4.37 1.47
CA PRO A 46 14.21 4.58 1.15
C PRO A 46 15.16 3.91 2.16
N TYR A 47 14.64 3.46 3.30
CA TYR A 47 15.43 2.80 4.36
C TYR A 47 15.43 1.27 4.25
N VAL A 48 14.63 0.72 3.33
CA VAL A 48 14.57 -0.73 3.11
C VAL A 48 15.32 -1.00 1.80
N ASP A 49 16.28 -1.92 1.86
CA ASP A 49 17.01 -2.44 0.70
C ASP A 49 16.08 -3.37 -0.12
N SER A 50 15.02 -2.79 -0.65
CA SER A 50 14.04 -3.48 -1.49
C SER A 50 13.59 -2.51 -2.56
N GLU A 51 13.82 -2.90 -3.82
CA GLU A 51 13.42 -2.12 -4.99
C GLU A 51 11.90 -2.15 -5.22
N ASP A 52 11.16 -2.94 -4.45
CA ASP A 52 9.71 -3.07 -4.55
C ASP A 52 8.98 -2.11 -3.60
N PRO A 53 7.96 -1.37 -4.08
CA PRO A 53 7.18 -0.49 -3.23
C PRO A 53 6.23 -1.27 -2.31
N GLN A 54 6.05 -0.78 -1.08
CA GLN A 54 5.23 -1.45 -0.06
C GLN A 54 3.75 -1.03 -0.20
N LEU A 55 2.82 -1.97 -0.06
CA LEU A 55 1.39 -1.68 -0.10
C LEU A 55 0.97 -0.77 1.06
N VAL A 56 0.22 0.29 0.77
CA VAL A 56 -0.33 1.16 1.82
C VAL A 56 -1.60 0.51 2.40
N ILE A 57 -1.53 0.08 3.65
CA ILE A 57 -2.66 -0.57 4.33
C ILE A 57 -3.59 0.51 4.95
N PRO A 58 -4.90 0.50 4.65
CA PRO A 58 -5.89 1.38 5.27
C PRO A 58 -6.02 1.09 6.76
N LYS A 59 -6.35 2.13 7.54
CA LYS A 59 -6.34 2.11 9.00
C LYS A 59 -7.15 0.95 9.58
N GLU A 60 -8.33 0.68 9.04
CA GLU A 60 -9.21 -0.41 9.48
C GLU A 60 -8.57 -1.79 9.36
N LEU A 61 -7.68 -1.99 8.39
CA LEU A 61 -6.96 -3.24 8.23
C LEU A 61 -5.64 -3.28 8.99
N ARG A 62 -5.15 -2.14 9.50
CA ARG A 62 -3.86 -2.10 10.21
C ARG A 62 -3.91 -2.92 11.48
N GLU A 63 -5.03 -2.90 12.20
CA GLU A 63 -5.17 -3.65 13.46
C GLU A 63 -5.19 -5.16 13.20
N ASP A 64 -5.97 -5.64 12.24
CA ASP A 64 -6.00 -7.04 11.81
C ASP A 64 -4.65 -7.52 11.25
N VAL A 65 -3.98 -6.66 10.47
CA VAL A 65 -2.62 -6.91 10.00
C VAL A 65 -1.73 -7.04 11.23
N LEU A 66 -1.58 -6.00 12.05
CA LEU A 66 -0.70 -6.01 13.22
C LEU A 66 -0.95 -7.21 14.15
N ALA A 67 -2.21 -7.56 14.43
CA ALA A 67 -2.55 -8.73 15.24
C ALA A 67 -2.04 -10.05 14.65
N GLN A 68 -2.04 -10.20 13.32
CA GLN A 68 -1.47 -11.36 12.63
C GLN A 68 0.08 -11.35 12.64
N TYR A 69 0.72 -10.17 12.58
CA TYR A 69 2.19 -10.06 12.60
C TYR A 69 2.79 -10.20 14.01
N HIS A 70 2.12 -9.73 15.07
CA HIS A 70 2.60 -9.85 16.45
C HIS A 70 2.58 -11.29 16.99
N ASN A 71 1.76 -12.18 16.41
CA ASN A 71 1.69 -13.59 16.79
C ASN A 71 2.63 -14.52 15.99
N SER A 72 3.52 -13.97 15.13
CA SER A 72 4.45 -14.78 14.35
C SER A 72 5.90 -14.32 14.52
N PRO A 73 6.81 -15.16 15.03
CA PRO A 73 8.20 -14.78 15.30
C PRO A 73 9.08 -14.57 14.04
N THR A 74 8.49 -14.50 12.84
CA THR A 74 9.26 -14.48 11.57
C THR A 74 8.68 -13.51 10.53
N ALA A 75 7.97 -12.48 10.97
CA ALA A 75 7.09 -11.70 10.10
C ALA A 75 7.77 -10.55 9.32
N SER A 76 9.08 -10.63 9.10
CA SER A 76 9.83 -9.73 8.23
C SER A 76 10.57 -10.55 7.18
N LYS A 77 9.96 -10.70 5.99
CA LYS A 77 10.55 -10.93 4.65
C LYS A 77 9.81 -11.94 3.77
N GLU A 78 9.05 -12.89 4.32
CA GLU A 78 8.54 -14.03 3.50
C GLU A 78 7.03 -14.02 3.17
N LEU A 79 6.26 -12.96 3.48
CA LEU A 79 4.79 -13.00 3.35
C LEU A 79 4.19 -12.02 2.33
N PHE A 80 4.99 -11.10 1.75
CA PHE A 80 4.52 -10.27 0.63
C PHE A 80 4.19 -11.11 -0.61
N LYS A 81 4.88 -12.24 -0.81
CA LYS A 81 4.66 -13.14 -1.95
C LYS A 81 3.40 -14.02 -1.82
N ARG A 82 2.95 -14.37 -0.61
CA ARG A 82 1.88 -15.37 -0.42
C ARG A 82 0.47 -14.79 -0.44
N SER A 83 0.30 -13.51 -0.06
CA SER A 83 -1.01 -12.85 -0.13
C SER A 83 -1.45 -12.60 -1.58
N LEU A 84 -0.51 -12.32 -2.50
CA LEU A 84 -0.83 -12.14 -3.93
C LEU A 84 -1.30 -13.44 -4.60
N GLN A 85 -0.70 -14.60 -4.28
CA GLN A 85 -1.08 -15.88 -4.90
C GLN A 85 -2.51 -16.33 -4.56
N ASN A 86 -3.01 -16.05 -3.36
CA ASN A 86 -4.37 -16.42 -2.97
C ASN A 86 -5.46 -15.53 -3.60
N PHE A 87 -5.12 -14.33 -4.07
CA PHE A 87 -6.05 -13.47 -4.81
C PHE A 87 -6.09 -13.77 -6.31
N THR A 88 -5.04 -14.35 -6.89
CA THR A 88 -5.01 -14.73 -8.31
C THR A 88 -5.63 -16.09 -8.62
N SER A 89 -5.89 -16.94 -7.61
CA SER A 89 -6.43 -18.28 -7.82
C SER A 89 -7.97 -18.37 -7.77
N GLN A 90 -8.67 -17.23 -7.71
CA GLN A 90 -10.15 -17.14 -7.74
C GLN A 90 -10.66 -16.29 -8.91
N ILE A 91 -9.96 -16.31 -10.05
CA ILE A 91 -10.48 -15.89 -11.35
C ILE A 91 -10.36 -17.07 -12.30
#